data_AF-A0A3B9R1W1-F1
#
_entry.id   AF-A0A3B9R1W1-F1
#
_cell.length_a   1.000
_cell.length_b   1.000
_cell.length_c   1.000
_cell.angle_alpha   90.00
_cell.angle_beta   90.00
_cell.angle_gamma   90.00
#
_symmetry.space_group_name_H-M   'P 1'
#
loop_
_entity.id
_entity.type
_entity.pdbx_description
1 polymer ?
#
loop_
_entity_poly.entity_id
_entity_poly.type
_entity_poly.pdbx_seq_one_letter_code
_entity_poly.pdbx_strand_id
1 'polypeptide(L)' 'GAGYQIGVFYPESGRTDVLTDGTLDESPTFSPNGAMILYATRMGSEGVLAAVSADGRVRQVLKLTDGDVREPAWAASR' A
#
# COMPACT_ATOMS: atom_id res chain seq x y z
N GLY A 1 -9.87 -12.38 -7.22
CA GLY A 1 -10.90 -12.66 -6.20
C GLY A 1 -11.59 -11.36 -5.85
N ALA A 2 -12.85 -11.38 -5.39
CA ALA A 2 -13.59 -10.16 -5.05
C ALA A 2 -12.88 -9.41 -3.92
N GLY A 3 -12.26 -8.29 -4.25
CA GLY A 3 -11.47 -7.48 -3.33
C GLY A 3 -10.78 -6.31 -4.03
N TYR A 4 -10.31 -5.33 -3.26
CA TYR A 4 -9.53 -4.21 -3.76
C TYR A 4 -8.03 -4.51 -3.66
N GLN A 5 -7.29 -4.13 -4.70
CA GLN A 5 -5.85 -4.31 -4.83
C GLN A 5 -5.20 -2.98 -5.21
N ILE A 6 -3.93 -2.83 -4.88
CA ILE A 6 -3.12 -1.67 -5.27
C ILE A 6 -2.26 -2.02 -6.48
N GLY A 7 -2.29 -1.14 -7.47
CA GLY A 7 -1.43 -1.22 -8.65
C GLY A 7 -0.87 0.14 -9.03
N VAL A 8 0.18 0.12 -9.85
CA VAL A 8 0.79 1.31 -10.44
C VAL A 8 0.52 1.31 -11.93
N PHE A 9 -0.02 2.42 -12.43
CA PHE A 9 -0.22 2.67 -13.85
C PHE A 9 0.93 3.53 -14.38
N TYR A 10 1.50 3.14 -15.51
CA TYR A 10 2.57 3.84 -16.21
C TYR A 10 2.02 4.51 -17.48
N PRO A 11 1.67 5.81 -17.44
CA PRO A 11 0.95 6.47 -18.53
C PRO A 11 1.66 6.42 -19.89
N GLU A 12 2.99 6.52 -19.88
CA GLU A 12 3.82 6.52 -21.09
C GLU A 12 3.76 5.20 -21.87
N SER A 13 3.57 4.09 -21.17
CA SER A 13 3.55 2.75 -21.78
C SER A 13 2.17 2.11 -21.80
N GLY A 14 1.21 2.69 -21.07
CA GLY A 14 -0.09 2.07 -20.80
C GLY A 14 -0.02 0.81 -19.92
N ARG A 15 1.15 0.48 -19.36
CA ARG A 15 1.34 -0.69 -18.50
C ARG A 15 0.70 -0.46 -17.13
N THR A 16 0.09 -1.50 -16.58
CA THR A 16 -0.36 -1.55 -15.19
C THR A 16 0.29 -2.74 -14.49
N ASP A 17 1.00 -2.47 -13.40
CA ASP A 17 1.57 -3.51 -12.54
C ASP A 17 0.74 -3.60 -11.26
N VAL A 18 0.17 -4.77 -10.99
CA VAL A 18 -0.54 -5.05 -9.73
C VAL A 18 0.49 -5.43 -8.66
N LEU A 19 0.51 -4.71 -7.55
CA LEU A 19 1.56 -4.82 -6.53
C LEU A 19 1.12 -5.64 -5.31
N THR A 20 -0.19 -5.81 -5.11
CA THR A 20 -0.73 -6.50 -3.95
C THR A 20 -1.73 -7.59 -4.35
N ASP A 21 -1.86 -8.59 -3.47
CA ASP A 21 -2.75 -9.74 -3.63
C ASP A 21 -3.83 -9.81 -2.53
N GLY A 22 -3.94 -8.76 -1.70
CA GLY A 22 -4.90 -8.68 -0.61
C GLY A 22 -6.33 -8.50 -1.10
N THR A 23 -7.28 -8.69 -0.17
CA THR A 23 -8.72 -8.65 -0.49
C THR A 23 -9.36 -7.29 -0.18
N LEU A 24 -8.72 -6.46 0.63
CA LEU A 24 -9.24 -5.15 1.07
C LEU A 24 -8.07 -4.16 1.17
N ASP A 25 -7.26 -4.09 0.12
CA ASP A 25 -6.16 -3.15 0.06
C ASP A 25 -6.67 -1.78 -0.40
N GLU A 26 -6.56 -0.79 0.46
CA GLU A 26 -7.23 0.50 0.31
C GLU A 26 -6.32 1.68 0.72
N SER A 27 -6.74 2.88 0.35
CA SER A 27 -6.11 4.15 0.72
C SER A 27 -4.59 4.20 0.46
N PRO A 28 -4.12 3.92 -0.77
CA PRO A 28 -2.70 3.97 -1.09
C PRO A 28 -2.17 5.40 -1.04
N THR A 29 -0.97 5.56 -0.50
CA THR A 29 -0.22 6.82 -0.56
C THR A 29 1.24 6.56 -0.89
N PHE A 30 1.79 7.37 -1.79
CA PHE A 30 3.20 7.28 -2.15
C PHE A 30 4.09 7.90 -1.08
N SER A 31 5.24 7.28 -0.94
CA SER A 31 6.47 7.90 -0.47
C SER A 31 6.78 9.23 -1.17
N PRO A 32 7.35 10.27 -0.51
CA PRO A 32 7.89 11.45 -1.15
C PRO A 32 8.94 11.15 -2.23
N ASN A 33 9.72 10.07 -2.07
CA ASN A 33 10.68 9.65 -3.09
C ASN A 33 10.08 8.68 -4.14
N GLY A 34 8.78 8.36 -4.02
CA GLY A 34 8.04 7.48 -4.93
C GLY A 34 8.39 5.99 -4.86
N ALA A 35 9.40 5.58 -4.08
CA ALA A 35 9.89 4.20 -4.09
C ALA A 35 8.97 3.21 -3.36
N MET A 36 8.13 3.70 -2.44
CA MET A 36 7.24 2.89 -1.60
C MET A 36 5.82 3.43 -1.66
N ILE A 37 4.86 2.54 -1.41
CA ILE A 37 3.44 2.85 -1.26
C ILE A 37 2.99 2.27 0.09
N LEU A 38 2.45 3.13 0.95
CA LEU A 38 1.81 2.74 2.20
C LEU A 38 0.30 2.58 1.94
N TYR A 39 -0.30 1.52 2.47
CA TYR A 39 -1.72 1.21 2.27
C TYR A 39 -2.30 0.51 3.50
N ALA A 40 -3.61 0.58 3.65
CA ALA A 40 -4.35 -0.18 4.64
C ALA A 40 -4.79 -1.53 4.05
N THR A 41 -4.73 -2.60 4.85
CA THR A 41 -5.17 -3.94 4.43
C THR A 41 -5.77 -4.70 5.62
N ARG A 42 -6.27 -5.91 5.37
CA ARG A 42 -6.72 -6.83 6.42
C ARG A 42 -5.91 -8.12 6.43
N MET A 43 -5.53 -8.55 7.61
CA MET A 43 -4.98 -9.89 7.86
C MET A 43 -5.93 -10.62 8.82
N GLY A 44 -6.72 -11.56 8.29
CA GLY A 44 -7.82 -12.15 9.05
C GLY A 44 -8.89 -11.10 9.37
N SER A 45 -9.20 -10.91 10.65
CA SER A 45 -10.14 -9.88 11.13
C SER A 45 -9.50 -8.54 11.47
N GLU A 46 -8.16 -8.46 11.47
CA GLU A 46 -7.41 -7.28 11.91
C GLU A 46 -7.11 -6.33 10.75
N GLY A 47 -7.35 -5.04 10.95
CA GLY A 47 -6.90 -3.99 10.04
C GLY A 47 -5.44 -3.64 10.35
N VAL A 48 -4.57 -3.67 9.34
CA VAL A 48 -3.14 -3.39 9.48
C VAL A 48 -2.67 -2.43 8.40
N LEU A 49 -1.56 -1.74 8.67
CA LEU A 49 -0.84 -1.02 7.63
C LEU A 49 0.19 -1.93 6.98
N ALA A 50 0.39 -1.75 5.67
CA ALA A 50 1.44 -2.43 4.93
C ALA A 50 2.08 -1.46 3.95
N ALA A 51 3.34 -1.72 3.62
CA ALA A 51 4.08 -1.00 2.61
C ALA A 51 4.53 -1.96 1.50
N VAL A 52 4.43 -1.52 0.25
CA VAL A 52 4.94 -2.23 -0.92
C VAL A 52 5.83 -1.30 -1.74
N SER A 53 6.92 -1.80 -2.33
CA SER A 53 7.72 -0.99 -3.24
C SER A 53 6.97 -0.74 -4.55
N ALA A 54 7.22 0.39 -5.20
CA ALA A 54 6.57 0.74 -6.47
C ALA A 54 6.96 -0.19 -7.63
N ASP A 55 8.03 -0.97 -7.48
CA ASP A 55 8.45 -2.04 -8.41
C ASP A 55 7.93 -3.43 -8.01
N GLY A 56 7.15 -3.53 -6.93
CA GLY A 56 6.51 -4.77 -6.44
C GLY A 56 7.45 -5.79 -5.80
N ARG A 57 8.75 -5.48 -5.65
CA ARG A 57 9.76 -6.45 -5.19
C ARG A 57 9.81 -6.61 -3.67
N VAL A 58 9.37 -5.60 -2.93
CA VAL A 58 9.46 -5.54 -1.46
C VAL A 58 8.07 -5.32 -0.88
N ARG A 59 7.72 -6.09 0.14
CA ARG A 59 6.49 -5.93 0.90
C ARG A 59 6.76 -6.11 2.39
N GLN A 60 6.20 -5.24 3.21
CA GLN A 60 6.33 -5.28 4.66
C GLN A 60 4.99 -4.96 5.33
N VAL A 61 4.59 -5.78 6.30
CA VAL A 61 3.45 -5.49 7.18
C VAL A 61 3.96 -4.66 8.36
N LEU A 62 3.31 -3.53 8.61
CA LEU A 62 3.58 -2.65 9.73
C LEU A 62 2.54 -2.93 10.81
N LYS A 63 2.88 -3.86 11.71
CA LYS A 63 2.07 -4.11 12.90
C LYS A 63 2.25 -2.95 13.87
N LEU A 64 1.24 -2.10 14.00
CA LEU A 64 1.22 -1.05 15.01
C LEU A 64 1.09 -1.71 16.37
N THR A 65 2.01 -1.44 17.29
CA THR A 65 2.01 -2.05 18.63
C THR A 65 1.06 -1.34 19.61
N ASP A 66 0.36 -0.29 19.18
CA ASP A 66 -0.76 0.31 19.92
C ASP A 66 -1.51 1.30 19.01
N GLY A 67 -2.84 1.21 18.97
CA GLY A 67 -3.73 2.23 18.37
C GLY A 67 -4.28 1.91 16.97
N ASP A 68 -5.59 2.09 16.84
CA ASP A 68 -6.40 1.91 15.62
C ASP A 68 -6.06 3.04 14.61
N VAL A 69 -5.06 2.83 13.74
CA VAL A 69 -4.63 3.84 12.76
C VAL A 69 -5.44 3.69 11.48
N ARG A 70 -6.38 4.62 11.28
CA ARG A 70 -7.33 4.60 10.17
C ARG A 70 -6.87 5.33 8.91
N GLU A 71 -5.85 6.17 8.98
CA GLU A 71 -5.42 7.00 7.84
C GLU A 71 -3.89 7.11 7.77
N PRO A 72 -3.20 6.30 6.95
CA PRO A 72 -1.77 6.45 6.74
C PRO A 72 -1.46 7.71 5.92
N ALA A 73 -0.53 8.54 6.40
CA ALA A 73 0.10 9.61 5.60
C ALA A 73 1.61 9.58 5.81
N TRP A 74 2.41 9.63 4.73
CA TRP A 74 3.84 9.92 4.86
C TRP A 74 4.03 11.41 5.07
N ALA A 75 4.85 11.78 6.07
CA ALA A 75 5.23 13.16 6.27
C ALA A 75 6.03 13.66 5.05
N ALA A 76 5.60 14.80 4.48
CA ALA A 76 6.34 15.45 3.42
C ALA A 76 7.67 15.98 3.97
N SER A 77 8.79 15.46 3.47
CA SER A 77 10.08 16.12 3.65
C SER A 77 10.14 17.31 2.68
N ARG A 78 10.24 18.53 3.21
CA ARG A 78 10.65 19.70 2.45
C ARG A 78 12.10 19.59 2.02
#